data_AF-A0A2I0IVP0-F1
#
_entry.id   AF-A0A2I0IVP0-F1
#
_cell.length_a   1.000
_cell.length_b   1.000
_cell.length_c   1.000
_cell.angle_alpha   90.00
_cell.angle_beta   90.00
_cell.angle_gamma   90.00
#
_symmetry.space_group_name_H-M   'P 1'
#
loop_
_entity.id
_entity.type
_entity.pdbx_description
1 polymer ?
#
loop_
_entity_poly.entity_id
_entity_poly.type
_entity_poly.pdbx_seq_one_letter_code
_entity_poly.pdbx_strand_id
1 'polypeptide(L)'
;MASGQLFSRTTQALFYNYKQLPIQRMLDFDFLCGRETPSVAGIINPGAEGFQKLFFGQEEIAIPVHSTIEAACNAHPTADVFINFASFRSSAASSMAALKQPTIRVVAIIAEGVPESDAKQLISYARANNKVVIGPATVGGIQAGAFKIGDTAGTIDNIIQCKLYRPGSVGFVSKS
;
A
#
# COMPACT_ATOMS: atom_id res chain seq x y z
N MET A 1 -17.26 2.82 -7.73
CA MET A 1 -15.97 2.72 -8.45
C MET A 1 -16.25 2.22 -9.87
N ALA A 2 -15.54 2.73 -10.88
CA ALA A 2 -15.67 2.20 -12.23
C ALA A 2 -15.20 0.73 -12.27
N SER A 3 -15.70 -0.06 -13.22
CA SER A 3 -15.25 -1.44 -13.41
C SER A 3 -13.73 -1.48 -13.62
N GLY A 4 -13.02 -2.32 -12.86
CA GLY A 4 -11.56 -2.45 -12.94
C GLY A 4 -10.74 -1.38 -12.17
N GLN A 5 -11.38 -0.41 -11.52
CA GLN A 5 -10.67 0.60 -10.73
C GLN A 5 -10.13 0.01 -9.42
N LEU A 6 -8.81 0.05 -9.22
CA LEU A 6 -8.16 -0.45 -8.01
C LEU A 6 -8.17 0.58 -6.88
N PHE A 7 -7.82 1.83 -7.19
CA PHE A 7 -7.63 2.88 -6.20
C PHE A 7 -8.55 4.09 -6.42
N SER A 8 -8.78 4.85 -5.36
CA SER A 8 -9.57 6.08 -5.35
C SER A 8 -8.97 7.06 -4.33
N ARG A 9 -9.56 8.27 -4.26
CA ARG A 9 -9.22 9.26 -3.24
C ARG A 9 -9.54 8.82 -1.81
N THR A 10 -10.38 7.79 -1.66
CA THR A 10 -10.78 7.24 -0.36
C THR A 10 -10.07 5.92 -0.05
N THR A 11 -9.20 5.42 -0.93
CA THR A 11 -8.43 4.20 -0.68
C THR A 11 -7.58 4.36 0.56
N GLN A 12 -7.68 3.38 1.45
CA GLN A 12 -6.84 3.26 2.63
C GLN A 12 -6.08 1.94 2.59
N ALA A 13 -4.85 1.98 3.10
CA ALA A 13 -3.92 0.88 3.08
C ALA A 13 -3.43 0.53 4.47
N LEU A 14 -3.19 -0.77 4.67
CA LEU A 14 -2.39 -1.30 5.77
C LEU A 14 -0.96 -1.48 5.29
N PHE A 15 -0.02 -0.90 6.03
CA PHE A 15 1.40 -0.92 5.68
C PHE A 15 2.14 -1.97 6.51
N TYR A 16 2.59 -3.05 5.88
CA TYR A 16 3.25 -4.15 6.58
C TYR A 16 4.78 -3.99 6.57
N ASN A 17 5.38 -4.16 7.75
CA ASN A 17 6.80 -3.95 8.08
C ASN A 17 7.20 -2.47 8.01
N TYR A 18 7.21 -1.80 9.16
CA TYR A 18 7.35 -0.35 9.26
C TYR A 18 8.58 0.21 8.51
N LYS A 19 8.32 1.19 7.66
CA LYS A 19 9.34 2.03 7.02
C LYS A 19 8.87 3.48 7.05
N GLN A 20 9.56 4.33 7.82
CA GLN A 20 9.16 5.71 8.03
C GLN A 20 9.07 6.51 6.72
N LEU A 21 10.11 6.46 5.88
CA LEU A 21 10.19 7.29 4.67
C LEU A 21 9.11 6.96 3.63
N PRO A 22 8.86 5.70 3.24
CA PRO A 22 7.79 5.37 2.31
C PRO A 22 6.41 5.80 2.80
N ILE A 23 6.13 5.62 4.09
CA ILE A 23 4.85 6.01 4.70
C ILE A 23 4.72 7.54 4.67
N GLN A 24 5.74 8.27 5.13
CA GLN A 24 5.70 9.73 5.13
C GLN A 24 5.51 10.27 3.70
N ARG A 25 6.19 9.70 2.71
CA ARG A 25 6.03 10.10 1.30
C ARG A 25 4.62 9.84 0.77
N MET A 26 3.94 8.77 1.22
CA MET A 26 2.52 8.55 0.89
C MET A 26 1.66 9.66 1.48
N LEU A 27 1.87 10.02 2.75
CA LEU A 27 1.12 11.08 3.43
C LEU A 27 1.36 12.47 2.81
N ASP A 28 2.60 12.77 2.44
CA ASP A 28 2.95 14.02 1.75
C ASP A 28 2.22 14.12 0.40
N PHE A 29 2.17 13.01 -0.34
CA PHE A 29 1.42 12.93 -1.59
C PHE A 29 -0.09 13.09 -1.38
N ASP A 30 -0.63 12.46 -0.35
CA ASP A 30 -2.05 12.54 -0.02
C ASP A 30 -2.47 13.97 0.29
N PHE A 31 -1.68 14.66 1.13
CA PHE A 31 -1.89 16.06 1.46
C PHE A 31 -1.82 16.93 0.21
N LEU A 32 -0.80 16.74 -0.63
CA LEU A 32 -0.66 17.49 -1.89
C LEU A 32 -1.83 17.22 -2.86
N CYS A 33 -2.41 16.02 -2.85
CA CYS A 33 -3.61 15.68 -3.62
C CYS A 33 -4.91 16.25 -3.02
N GLY A 34 -4.84 16.95 -1.88
CA GLY A 34 -5.99 17.48 -1.15
C GLY A 34 -6.91 16.38 -0.63
N ARG A 35 -6.35 15.23 -0.23
CA ARG A 35 -7.15 14.17 0.43
C ARG A 35 -7.53 14.63 1.83
N GLU A 36 -8.74 14.27 2.25
CA GLU A 36 -9.23 14.53 3.61
C GLU A 36 -8.73 13.46 4.59
N THR A 37 -8.49 12.25 4.12
CA THR A 37 -8.07 11.11 4.95
C THR A 37 -6.73 10.55 4.46
N PRO A 38 -5.77 10.34 5.39
CA PRO A 38 -4.52 9.64 5.11
C PRO A 38 -4.75 8.31 4.40
N SER A 39 -3.92 8.01 3.39
CA SER A 39 -3.98 6.75 2.68
C SER A 39 -3.41 5.58 3.48
N VAL A 40 -2.63 5.82 4.53
CA VAL A 40 -2.16 4.78 5.45
C VAL A 40 -3.03 4.80 6.71
N ALA A 41 -3.86 3.78 6.88
CA ALA A 41 -4.77 3.67 8.04
C ALA A 41 -4.08 3.05 9.26
N GLY A 42 -3.16 2.11 9.03
CA GLY A 42 -2.47 1.40 10.09
C GLY A 42 -1.17 0.76 9.60
N ILE A 43 -0.26 0.58 10.53
CA ILE A 43 1.03 -0.09 10.33
C ILE A 43 0.93 -1.46 10.97
N ILE A 44 1.43 -2.49 10.29
CA ILE A 44 1.55 -3.83 10.86
C ILE A 44 3.04 -4.09 11.06
N ASN A 45 3.44 -4.27 12.32
CA ASN A 45 4.81 -4.61 12.65
C ASN A 45 4.78 -5.81 13.62
N PRO A 46 5.05 -7.04 13.13
CA PRO A 46 4.91 -8.24 13.94
C PRO A 46 5.63 -8.16 15.28
N GLY A 47 4.88 -8.39 16.36
CA GLY A 47 5.41 -8.34 17.73
C GLY A 47 5.52 -6.93 18.33
N ALA A 48 5.03 -5.88 17.66
CA ALA A 48 4.96 -4.53 18.18
C ALA A 48 3.51 -4.00 18.16
N GLU A 49 3.17 -3.19 19.16
CA GLU A 49 1.89 -2.49 19.32
C GLU A 49 2.18 -1.02 19.65
N GLY A 50 1.24 -0.12 19.35
CA GLY A 50 1.33 1.30 19.72
C GLY A 50 1.00 2.22 18.57
N PHE A 51 1.79 3.27 18.37
CA PHE A 51 1.59 4.23 17.28
C PHE A 51 2.92 4.80 16.78
N GLN A 52 2.93 5.27 15.54
CA GLN A 52 4.02 6.06 14.95
C GLN A 52 3.54 7.48 14.71
N LYS A 53 4.37 8.46 15.10
CA LYS A 53 4.13 9.88 14.82
C LYS A 53 4.65 10.22 13.44
N LEU A 54 3.78 10.74 12.60
CA LEU A 54 4.04 11.13 11.21
C LEU A 54 3.33 12.44 10.93
N PHE A 55 3.60 13.06 9.77
CA PHE A 55 2.98 14.34 9.41
C PHE A 55 1.97 14.17 8.28
N PHE A 56 0.84 14.87 8.39
CA PHE A 56 -0.12 15.06 7.31
C PHE A 56 -0.22 16.56 7.03
N GLY A 57 0.56 17.03 6.05
CA GLY A 57 0.82 18.46 5.90
C GLY A 57 1.65 18.99 7.07
N GLN A 58 1.12 19.98 7.78
CA GLN A 58 1.79 20.57 8.96
C GLN A 58 1.36 19.92 10.29
N GLU A 59 0.36 19.04 10.25
CA GLU A 59 -0.21 18.41 11.45
C GLU A 59 0.52 17.10 11.77
N GLU A 60 0.94 16.93 13.03
CA GLU A 60 1.44 15.65 13.54
C GLU A 60 0.26 14.72 13.81
N ILE A 61 0.24 13.57 13.14
CA ILE A 61 -0.77 12.52 13.29
C ILE A 61 -0.15 11.25 13.90
N ALA A 62 -0.96 10.49 14.63
CA ALA A 62 -0.57 9.20 15.18
C ALA A 62 -1.19 8.07 14.34
N ILE A 63 -0.34 7.28 13.65
CA ILE A 63 -0.79 6.10 12.91
C ILE A 63 -0.64 4.86 13.80
N PRO A 64 -1.73 4.10 14.06
CA PRO A 64 -1.67 2.95 14.95
C PRO A 64 -0.81 1.82 14.37
N VAL A 65 -0.07 1.16 15.24
CA VAL A 65 0.76 -0.02 14.95
C VAL A 65 0.10 -1.23 15.57
N HIS A 66 -0.08 -2.28 14.78
CA HIS A 66 -0.69 -3.55 15.18
C HIS A 66 0.33 -4.68 15.07
N SER A 67 0.24 -5.64 15.97
CA SER A 67 1.13 -6.81 16.01
C SER A 67 0.78 -7.88 14.98
N THR A 68 -0.46 -7.92 14.48
CA THR A 68 -0.93 -8.96 13.55
C THR A 68 -1.73 -8.36 12.40
N ILE A 69 -1.80 -9.10 11.29
CA ILE A 69 -2.55 -8.69 10.09
C ILE A 69 -4.06 -8.68 10.40
N GLU A 70 -4.52 -9.70 11.14
CA GLU A 70 -5.91 -9.86 11.56
C GLU A 70 -6.37 -8.69 12.44
N ALA A 71 -5.58 -8.32 13.45
CA ALA A 71 -5.91 -7.19 14.33
C ALA A 71 -6.00 -5.88 13.55
N ALA A 72 -5.07 -5.63 12.63
CA ALA A 72 -5.11 -4.44 11.80
C ALA A 72 -6.33 -4.41 10.86
N CYS A 73 -6.68 -5.53 10.24
CA CYS A 73 -7.87 -5.60 9.37
C CYS A 73 -9.17 -5.40 10.17
N ASN A 74 -9.24 -5.92 11.39
CA ASN A 74 -10.39 -5.72 12.27
C ASN A 74 -10.51 -4.26 12.75
N ALA A 75 -9.38 -3.63 13.07
CA ALA A 75 -9.34 -2.23 13.51
C ALA A 75 -9.62 -1.24 12.37
N HIS A 76 -9.30 -1.61 11.12
CA HIS A 76 -9.41 -0.75 9.93
C HIS A 76 -10.23 -1.42 8.82
N PRO A 77 -11.55 -1.60 9.01
CA PRO A 77 -12.40 -2.35 8.08
C PRO A 77 -12.52 -1.67 6.69
N THR A 78 -12.21 -0.38 6.60
CA THR A 78 -12.21 0.39 5.35
C THR A 78 -10.91 0.25 4.55
N ALA A 79 -9.84 -0.28 5.16
CA ALA A 79 -8.57 -0.47 4.48
C ALA A 79 -8.64 -1.73 3.60
N ASP A 80 -8.51 -1.51 2.29
CA ASP A 80 -8.68 -2.54 1.27
C ASP A 80 -7.42 -2.81 0.44
N VAL A 81 -6.34 -2.10 0.74
CA VAL A 81 -5.01 -2.28 0.16
C VAL A 81 -4.02 -2.73 1.22
N PHE A 82 -3.18 -3.70 0.89
CA PHE A 82 -2.09 -4.15 1.73
C PHE A 82 -0.76 -3.90 1.03
N ILE A 83 0.11 -3.08 1.62
CA ILE A 83 1.43 -2.76 1.07
C ILE A 83 2.49 -3.52 1.87
N ASN A 84 3.16 -4.47 1.21
CA ASN A 84 4.05 -5.42 1.87
C ASN A 84 5.52 -5.07 1.66
N PHE A 85 6.14 -4.48 2.69
CA PHE A 85 7.58 -4.21 2.78
C PHE A 85 8.35 -5.29 3.55
N ALA A 86 7.79 -6.50 3.70
CA ALA A 86 8.53 -7.65 4.22
C ALA A 86 9.76 -7.98 3.36
N SER A 87 10.74 -8.68 3.94
CA SER A 87 11.86 -9.21 3.16
C SER A 87 11.41 -10.36 2.25
N PHE A 88 12.21 -10.71 1.25
CA PHE A 88 11.91 -11.81 0.33
C PHE A 88 11.58 -13.13 1.05
N ARG A 89 12.21 -13.38 2.20
CA ARG A 89 12.03 -14.57 3.04
C ARG A 89 10.64 -14.68 3.66
N SER A 90 9.99 -13.55 3.97
CA SER A 90 8.70 -13.53 4.68
C SER A 90 7.55 -12.94 3.86
N SER A 91 7.87 -12.30 2.73
CA SER A 91 6.88 -11.63 1.86
C SER A 91 5.80 -12.56 1.34
N ALA A 92 6.12 -13.81 0.96
CA ALA A 92 5.13 -14.77 0.48
C ALA A 92 4.11 -15.13 1.56
N ALA A 93 4.59 -15.48 2.76
CA ALA A 93 3.74 -15.84 3.89
C ALA A 93 2.85 -14.67 4.33
N SER A 94 3.41 -13.46 4.48
CA SER A 94 2.63 -12.28 4.87
C SER A 94 1.63 -11.85 3.80
N SER A 95 1.97 -11.97 2.51
CA SER A 95 1.04 -11.70 1.40
C SER A 95 -0.10 -12.69 1.36
N MET A 96 0.16 -13.98 1.57
CA MET A 96 -0.88 -15.00 1.63
C MET A 96 -1.82 -14.77 2.83
N ALA A 97 -1.27 -14.40 3.99
CA ALA A 97 -2.08 -14.03 5.15
C ALA A 97 -2.97 -12.81 4.88
N ALA A 98 -2.44 -11.77 4.22
CA ALA A 98 -3.24 -10.62 3.79
C ALA A 98 -4.32 -10.98 2.75
N LEU A 99 -4.00 -11.82 1.76
CA LEU A 99 -4.97 -12.29 0.77
C LEU A 99 -6.13 -13.07 1.40
N LYS A 100 -5.91 -13.73 2.54
CA LYS A 100 -6.98 -14.42 3.28
C LYS A 100 -7.92 -13.48 4.03
N GLN A 101 -7.52 -12.23 4.28
CA GLN A 101 -8.38 -11.27 4.97
C GLN A 101 -9.51 -10.75 4.07
N PRO A 102 -10.78 -10.78 4.52
CA PRO A 102 -11.91 -10.43 3.66
C PRO A 102 -11.92 -8.97 3.19
N THR A 103 -11.37 -8.04 3.97
CA THR A 103 -11.31 -6.60 3.64
C THR A 103 -10.30 -6.27 2.54
N ILE A 104 -9.23 -7.06 2.40
CA ILE A 104 -8.13 -6.78 1.48
C ILE A 104 -8.48 -7.21 0.06
N ARG A 105 -8.49 -6.26 -0.88
CA ARG A 105 -8.72 -6.49 -2.32
C ARG A 105 -7.43 -6.48 -3.13
N VAL A 106 -6.44 -5.68 -2.72
CA VAL A 106 -5.18 -5.48 -3.44
C VAL A 106 -3.99 -5.73 -2.50
N VAL A 107 -3.02 -6.52 -2.93
CA VAL A 107 -1.75 -6.73 -2.23
C VAL A 107 -0.59 -6.28 -3.12
N ALA A 108 0.16 -5.28 -2.68
CA ALA A 108 1.39 -4.83 -3.35
C ALA A 108 2.61 -5.45 -2.65
N ILE A 109 3.43 -6.20 -3.39
CA ILE A 109 4.58 -6.95 -2.85
C ILE A 109 5.86 -6.29 -3.34
N ILE A 110 6.57 -5.60 -2.44
CA ILE A 110 7.75 -4.81 -2.80
C ILE A 110 9.01 -5.68 -2.96
N ALA A 111 9.11 -6.76 -2.18
CA ALA A 111 10.30 -7.60 -2.12
C ALA A 111 10.68 -8.18 -3.49
N GLU A 112 11.95 -8.03 -3.84
CA GLU A 112 12.61 -8.77 -4.92
C GLU A 112 13.15 -10.12 -4.39
N GLY A 113 13.32 -11.12 -5.27
CA GLY A 113 13.90 -12.41 -4.91
C GLY A 113 12.94 -13.39 -4.24
N VAL A 114 11.62 -13.16 -4.35
CA VAL A 114 10.60 -14.12 -3.94
C VAL A 114 10.65 -15.35 -4.87
N PRO A 115 10.72 -16.59 -4.36
CA PRO A 115 10.72 -17.78 -5.20
C PRO A 115 9.51 -17.84 -6.14
N GLU A 116 9.74 -18.26 -7.39
CA GLU A 116 8.68 -18.35 -8.39
C GLU A 116 7.55 -19.32 -7.99
N SER A 117 7.88 -20.38 -7.25
CA SER A 117 6.89 -21.32 -6.70
C SER A 117 5.89 -20.62 -5.80
N ASP A 118 6.38 -19.72 -4.94
CA ASP A 118 5.55 -18.98 -3.98
C ASP A 118 4.73 -17.93 -4.72
N ALA A 119 5.33 -17.24 -5.69
CA ALA A 119 4.61 -16.30 -6.56
C ALA A 119 3.44 -16.99 -7.30
N LYS A 120 3.66 -18.20 -7.83
CA LYS A 120 2.60 -19.00 -8.47
C LYS A 120 1.45 -19.33 -7.51
N GLN A 121 1.75 -19.67 -6.26
CA GLN A 121 0.73 -19.91 -5.24
C GLN A 121 -0.09 -18.65 -4.92
N LEU A 122 0.58 -17.50 -4.78
CA LEU A 122 -0.08 -16.21 -4.56
C LEU A 122 -1.01 -15.85 -5.73
N ILE A 123 -0.54 -16.01 -6.97
CA ILE A 123 -1.33 -15.75 -8.19
C ILE A 123 -2.57 -16.66 -8.23
N SER A 124 -2.39 -17.96 -7.97
CA SER A 124 -3.48 -18.93 -7.97
C SER A 124 -4.55 -18.57 -6.95
N TYR A 125 -4.14 -18.27 -5.71
CA TYR A 125 -5.07 -17.89 -4.65
C TYR A 125 -5.79 -16.57 -4.97
N ALA A 126 -5.06 -15.55 -5.41
CA ALA A 126 -5.64 -14.25 -5.73
C ALA A 126 -6.70 -14.34 -6.83
N ARG A 127 -6.43 -15.11 -7.90
CA ARG A 127 -7.41 -15.36 -8.98
C ARG A 127 -8.65 -16.08 -8.48
N ALA A 128 -8.48 -17.13 -7.68
CA ALA A 128 -9.61 -17.89 -7.14
C ALA A 128 -10.52 -17.05 -6.21
N ASN A 129 -9.99 -15.97 -5.64
CA ASN A 129 -10.68 -15.13 -4.66
C ASN A 129 -10.99 -13.71 -5.17
N ASN A 130 -10.85 -13.45 -6.48
CA ASN A 130 -11.08 -12.13 -7.09
C ASN A 130 -10.27 -10.99 -6.45
N LYS A 131 -8.99 -11.26 -6.14
CA LYS A 131 -8.05 -10.30 -5.56
C LYS A 131 -6.94 -9.96 -6.53
N VAL A 132 -6.31 -8.81 -6.32
CA VAL A 132 -5.23 -8.30 -7.18
C VAL A 132 -3.91 -8.36 -6.43
N VAL A 133 -2.88 -8.86 -7.10
CA VAL A 133 -1.49 -8.81 -6.64
C VAL A 133 -0.71 -7.90 -7.60
N ILE A 134 0.02 -6.93 -7.04
CA ILE A 134 0.94 -6.04 -7.77
C ILE A 134 2.35 -6.40 -7.29
N GLY A 135 3.17 -6.94 -8.19
CA GLY A 135 4.48 -7.51 -7.88
C GLY A 135 4.48 -9.05 -7.90
N PRO A 136 5.46 -9.73 -7.27
CA PRO A 136 6.59 -9.19 -6.49
C PRO A 136 7.59 -8.36 -7.31
N ALA A 137 8.66 -7.89 -6.67
CA ALA A 137 9.75 -7.12 -7.30
C ALA A 137 9.24 -5.86 -8.02
N THR A 138 8.57 -4.97 -7.28
CA THR A 138 8.03 -3.72 -7.82
C THR A 138 8.12 -2.60 -6.80
N VAL A 139 8.27 -1.36 -7.27
CA VAL A 139 8.03 -0.17 -6.43
C VAL A 139 6.54 0.02 -6.13
N GLY A 140 5.65 -0.59 -6.93
CA GLY A 140 4.21 -0.51 -6.81
C GLY A 140 3.58 0.23 -7.99
N GLY A 141 3.05 1.43 -7.72
CA GLY A 141 2.23 2.17 -8.67
C GLY A 141 1.66 3.45 -8.08
N ILE A 142 1.18 4.33 -8.95
CA ILE A 142 0.59 5.61 -8.59
C ILE A 142 -0.65 5.88 -9.43
N GLN A 143 -1.73 6.27 -8.76
CA GLN A 143 -2.91 6.88 -9.37
C GLN A 143 -2.90 8.37 -9.02
N ALA A 144 -2.58 9.20 -10.02
CA ALA A 144 -2.41 10.63 -9.84
C ALA A 144 -3.67 11.29 -9.24
N GLY A 145 -3.47 12.14 -8.22
CA GLY A 145 -4.55 12.77 -7.48
C GLY A 145 -5.36 11.84 -6.57
N ALA A 146 -4.95 10.58 -6.37
CA ALA A 146 -5.72 9.60 -5.62
C ALA A 146 -4.88 8.80 -4.61
N PHE A 147 -3.93 7.98 -5.06
CA PHE A 147 -3.22 7.06 -4.17
C PHE A 147 -1.87 6.66 -4.76
N LYS A 148 -0.84 6.48 -3.95
CA LYS A 148 0.45 5.92 -4.39
C LYS A 148 0.93 4.84 -3.44
N ILE A 149 1.64 3.85 -3.99
CA ILE A 149 2.20 2.74 -3.21
C ILE A 149 3.62 3.11 -2.78
N GLY A 150 3.86 3.22 -1.47
CA GLY A 150 5.17 3.39 -0.88
C GLY A 150 6.01 4.49 -1.55
N ASP A 151 7.19 4.12 -2.04
CA ASP A 151 8.16 5.03 -2.65
C ASP A 151 7.89 5.37 -4.12
N THR A 152 6.77 4.93 -4.70
CA THR A 152 6.48 5.20 -6.12
C THR A 152 6.55 6.69 -6.43
N ALA A 153 7.23 7.03 -7.53
CA ALA A 153 7.52 8.39 -7.99
C ALA A 153 8.37 9.26 -7.05
N GLY A 154 9.00 8.69 -6.02
CA GLY A 154 10.06 9.32 -5.26
C GLY A 154 9.61 10.47 -4.35
N THR A 155 10.39 11.55 -4.35
CA THR A 155 10.21 12.73 -3.50
C THR A 155 9.10 13.65 -3.99
N ILE A 156 8.64 14.54 -3.11
CA ILE A 156 7.58 15.49 -3.41
C ILE A 156 7.94 16.43 -4.58
N ASP A 157 9.21 16.78 -4.75
CA ASP A 157 9.68 17.60 -5.87
C ASP A 157 9.35 16.95 -7.21
N ASN A 158 9.62 15.64 -7.34
CA ASN A 158 9.30 14.89 -8.55
C ASN A 158 7.77 14.78 -8.77
N ILE A 159 7.00 14.58 -7.70
CA ILE A 159 5.53 14.60 -7.76
C ILE A 159 5.02 15.94 -8.32
N ILE A 160 5.58 17.07 -7.88
CA ILE A 160 5.19 18.41 -8.33
C ILE A 160 5.61 18.64 -9.78
N GLN A 161 6.87 18.33 -10.13
CA GLN A 161 7.41 18.51 -11.48
C GLN A 161 6.64 17.68 -12.52
N CYS A 162 6.34 16.42 -12.21
CA CYS A 162 5.53 15.55 -13.06
C CYS A 162 4.02 15.81 -12.95
N LYS A 163 3.61 16.75 -12.07
CA LYS A 163 2.23 17.11 -11.80
C LYS A 163 1.36 15.89 -11.44
N LEU A 164 1.87 14.98 -10.61
CA LEU A 164 1.18 13.73 -10.25
C LEU A 164 0.09 13.93 -9.17
N TYR A 165 -0.04 15.13 -8.63
CA TYR A 165 -1.05 15.49 -7.61
C TYR A 165 -2.48 15.68 -8.14
N ARG A 166 -2.68 15.60 -9.47
CA ARG A 166 -4.00 15.67 -10.13
C ARG A 166 -4.09 14.70 -11.29
N PRO A 167 -5.28 14.14 -11.59
CA PRO A 167 -5.44 13.17 -12.67
C PRO A 167 -5.14 13.77 -14.05
N GLY A 168 -4.66 12.91 -14.94
CA GLY A 168 -4.56 13.18 -16.38
C GLY A 168 -5.49 12.25 -17.16
N SER A 169 -5.10 11.87 -18.37
CA SER A 169 -5.88 10.98 -19.25
C SER A 169 -5.05 9.86 -19.87
N VAL A 170 -3.84 9.63 -19.35
CA VAL A 170 -2.89 8.61 -19.83
C VAL A 170 -2.66 7.58 -18.74
N GLY A 171 -2.90 6.30 -19.07
CA GLY A 171 -2.53 5.15 -18.25
C GLY A 171 -1.25 4.50 -18.81
N PHE A 172 -0.44 3.95 -17.92
CA PHE A 172 0.83 3.30 -18.27
C PHE A 172 1.08 2.08 -17.38
N VAL A 173 1.69 1.04 -17.94
CA VAL A 173 2.10 -0.18 -17.23
C VAL A 173 3.50 -0.61 -17.70
N SER A 174 4.37 -1.00 -16.77
CA SER A 174 5.76 -1.42 -17.02
C SER A 174 6.21 -2.49 -16.03
N LYS A 175 7.31 -3.17 -16.37
CA LYS A 175 8.01 -4.17 -15.55
C LYS A 175 9.22 -3.62 -14.78
N SER A 176 9.90 -2.62 -15.36
CA SER A 176 11.28 -2.15 -15.07
C SER A 176 11.74 -2.19 -13.62
#